data_AF-A0A520H6Q9-F1
#
_entry.id   AF-A0A520H6Q9-F1
#
_cell.length_a   1.000
_cell.length_b   1.000
_cell.length_c   1.000
_cell.angle_alpha   90.00
_cell.angle_beta   90.00
_cell.angle_gamma   90.00
#
_symmetry.space_group_name_H-M   'P 1'
#
loop_
_entity.id
_entity.type
_entity.pdbx_description
1 polymer ?
#
loop_
_entity_poly.entity_id
_entity_poly.type
_entity_poly.pdbx_seq_one_letter_code
_entity_poly.pdbx_strand_id
1 'polypeptide(L)'
;SLHKTMGALAQGSVILARGDLLDRQRLWMAYELFETTSPSVPILASLEATRRDHAVGGEALWGDVLSLATAARTSIAAIDGLRVYGRNDLPAGADLDETKILIDVGALGVGGYAIDDWLYAHHRVSVGLSDARHLLLVIGLGTRRRDVRALVKGLRALVETLAADPDALPRLPGDLPRVDSLRYERAMPGPRAFAGAVEMVRWEDAAGRIAAEMIAPAPPGVPRLVPGQRITADHVAFLVANHRAGAFVLDPVDPTGETVRVVAS
;
A
#
# COMPACT_ATOMS: atom_id res chain seq x y z
N SER A 1 14.57 -1.80 -2.05
CA SER A 1 14.99 -1.55 -0.65
C SER A 1 15.20 -2.88 0.06
N LEU A 2 16.37 -3.12 0.64
CA LEU A 2 16.67 -4.39 1.31
C LEU A 2 15.89 -4.53 2.63
N HIS A 3 15.64 -3.42 3.33
CA HIS A 3 14.91 -3.43 4.59
C HIS A 3 13.43 -3.81 4.48
N LYS A 4 12.84 -3.74 3.27
CA LYS A 4 11.42 -4.05 3.09
C LYS A 4 11.16 -5.55 3.03
N THR A 5 12.01 -6.29 2.34
CA THR A 5 11.75 -7.70 1.99
C THR A 5 12.92 -8.63 2.28
N MET A 6 14.15 -8.13 2.43
CA MET A 6 15.36 -8.94 2.54
C MET A 6 15.94 -8.97 3.97
N GLY A 7 15.37 -8.25 4.93
CA GLY A 7 15.75 -8.35 6.34
C GLY A 7 16.86 -7.40 6.82
N ALA A 8 17.24 -6.40 6.01
CA ALA A 8 18.12 -5.34 6.49
C ALA A 8 17.40 -4.39 7.46
N LEU A 9 18.17 -3.63 8.25
CA LEU A 9 17.60 -2.59 9.11
C LEU A 9 16.96 -1.47 8.28
N ALA A 10 15.96 -0.79 8.86
CA ALA A 10 15.28 0.35 8.24
C ALA A 10 16.28 1.37 7.67
N GLN A 11 15.91 2.03 6.57
CA GLN A 11 16.78 2.84 5.70
C GLN A 11 17.76 2.05 4.82
N GLY A 12 18.01 0.76 5.11
CA GLY A 12 18.87 -0.09 4.30
C GLY A 12 18.38 -0.25 2.85
N SER A 13 19.19 0.22 1.89
CA SER A 13 18.92 0.14 0.45
C SER A 13 20.21 -0.04 -0.35
N VAL A 14 20.10 -0.50 -1.59
CA VAL A 14 21.25 -0.68 -2.49
C VAL A 14 20.87 -0.20 -3.89
N ILE A 15 21.86 0.31 -4.61
CA ILE A 15 21.80 0.55 -6.06
C ILE A 15 22.53 -0.60 -6.74
N LEU A 16 21.87 -1.29 -7.67
CA LEU A 16 22.48 -2.34 -8.49
C LEU A 16 22.71 -1.78 -9.90
N ALA A 17 23.97 -1.71 -10.32
CA ALA A 17 24.36 -1.26 -11.65
C ALA A 17 25.06 -2.39 -12.42
N ARG A 18 24.56 -2.73 -13.61
CA ARG A 18 25.12 -3.77 -14.49
C ARG A 18 25.17 -3.28 -15.93
N GLY A 19 26.23 -3.65 -16.64
CA GLY A 19 26.45 -3.27 -18.04
C GLY A 19 26.99 -1.85 -18.22
N ASP A 20 26.96 -1.37 -19.46
CA ASP A 20 27.73 -0.19 -19.90
C ASP A 20 26.85 0.97 -20.37
N LEU A 21 25.53 0.90 -20.18
CA LEU A 21 24.59 1.98 -20.50
C LEU A 21 24.70 3.19 -19.55
N LEU A 22 25.45 3.05 -18.45
CA LEU A 22 25.56 4.03 -17.37
C LEU A 22 27.02 4.41 -17.15
N ASP A 23 27.31 5.70 -17.15
CA ASP A 23 28.56 6.23 -16.64
C ASP A 23 28.60 6.09 -15.11
N ARG A 24 29.50 5.22 -14.61
CA ARG A 24 29.65 4.93 -13.19
C ARG A 24 30.16 6.11 -12.38
N GLN A 25 30.97 6.99 -12.97
CA GLN A 25 31.45 8.20 -12.29
C GLN A 25 30.29 9.17 -12.08
N ARG A 26 29.43 9.34 -13.11
CA ARG A 26 28.22 10.14 -12.98
C ARG A 26 27.24 9.59 -11.95
N LEU A 27 27.09 8.26 -11.88
CA LEU A 27 26.29 7.62 -10.84
C LEU A 27 26.86 7.91 -9.44
N TRP A 28 28.17 7.81 -9.26
CA TRP A 28 28.83 8.10 -7.98
C TRP A 28 28.64 9.55 -7.54
N MET A 29 28.86 10.52 -8.43
CA MET A 29 28.63 11.94 -8.13
C MET A 29 27.18 12.22 -7.74
N ALA A 30 26.22 11.58 -8.40
CA ALA A 30 24.80 11.73 -8.04
C ALA A 30 24.47 11.11 -6.69
N TYR A 31 25.08 9.96 -6.36
CA TYR A 31 24.92 9.30 -5.06
C TYR A 31 25.43 10.18 -3.91
N GLU A 32 26.60 10.81 -4.07
CA GLU A 32 27.20 11.67 -3.04
C GLU A 32 26.34 12.90 -2.67
N LEU A 33 25.43 13.34 -3.55
CA LEU A 33 24.52 14.46 -3.26
C LEU A 33 23.49 14.15 -2.16
N PHE A 34 23.16 12.88 -1.97
CA PHE A 34 22.09 12.45 -1.04
C PHE A 34 22.63 11.72 0.19
N GLU A 35 23.86 11.23 0.15
CA GLU A 35 24.43 10.41 1.20
C GLU A 35 25.02 11.27 2.33
N THR A 36 24.95 10.75 3.55
CA THR A 36 25.65 11.36 4.70
C THR A 36 27.15 11.05 4.66
N THR A 37 27.98 11.99 5.10
CA THR A 37 29.41 11.76 5.29
C THR A 37 29.73 10.90 6.53
N SER A 38 28.72 10.54 7.33
CA SER A 38 28.86 9.73 8.55
C SER A 38 27.77 8.63 8.59
N PRO A 39 27.89 7.58 7.76
CA PRO A 39 26.87 6.56 7.64
C PRO A 39 26.75 5.72 8.91
N SER A 40 25.54 5.25 9.18
CA SER A 40 25.28 4.33 10.30
C SER A 40 25.91 2.96 10.03
N VAL A 41 26.99 2.66 10.75
CA VAL A 41 27.70 1.37 10.69
C VAL A 41 26.76 0.18 10.93
N PRO A 42 25.80 0.22 11.88
CA PRO A 42 24.80 -0.85 12.03
C PRO A 42 23.95 -1.10 10.77
N ILE A 43 23.53 -0.04 10.07
CA ILE A 43 22.76 -0.19 8.83
C ILE A 43 23.64 -0.85 7.76
N LEU A 44 24.88 -0.39 7.58
CA LEU A 44 25.83 -0.97 6.63
C LEU A 44 26.13 -2.44 6.94
N ALA A 45 26.34 -2.78 8.22
CA ALA A 45 26.55 -4.16 8.66
C ALA A 45 25.32 -5.05 8.35
N SER A 46 24.10 -4.53 8.55
CA SER A 46 22.88 -5.25 8.21
C SER A 46 22.72 -5.52 6.72
N LEU A 47 23.19 -4.59 5.86
CA LEU A 47 23.20 -4.77 4.41
C LEU A 47 24.16 -5.88 3.99
N GLU A 48 25.36 -5.92 4.56
CA GLU A 48 26.35 -6.96 4.25
C GLU A 48 25.91 -8.33 4.76
N ALA A 49 25.35 -8.41 5.97
CA ALA A 49 24.76 -9.64 6.50
C ALA A 49 23.61 -10.14 5.60
N THR A 50 22.69 -9.25 5.25
CA THR A 50 21.58 -9.56 4.33
C THR A 50 22.10 -10.09 2.99
N ARG A 51 23.08 -9.42 2.38
CA ARG A 51 23.69 -9.83 1.10
C ARG A 51 24.31 -11.23 1.21
N ARG A 52 25.08 -11.48 2.27
CA ARG A 52 25.72 -12.78 2.52
C ARG A 52 24.69 -13.89 2.66
N ASP A 53 23.66 -13.69 3.48
CA ASP A 53 22.66 -14.72 3.76
C ASP A 53 21.90 -15.11 2.48
N HIS A 54 21.59 -14.13 1.63
CA HIS A 54 20.95 -14.37 0.33
C HIS A 54 21.90 -15.05 -0.67
N ALA A 55 23.19 -14.71 -0.66
CA ALA A 55 24.17 -15.31 -1.56
C ALA A 55 24.51 -16.77 -1.21
N VAL A 56 24.44 -17.14 0.08
CA VAL A 56 24.85 -18.46 0.56
C VAL A 56 23.66 -19.42 0.75
N GLY A 57 22.48 -18.89 1.09
CA GLY A 57 21.31 -19.72 1.42
C GLY A 57 19.98 -19.15 0.94
N GLY A 58 19.98 -18.25 -0.04
CA GLY A 58 18.79 -17.57 -0.52
C GLY A 58 17.67 -18.52 -0.96
N GLU A 59 17.99 -19.57 -1.70
CA GLU A 59 17.00 -20.53 -2.21
C GLU A 59 16.25 -21.23 -1.07
N ALA A 60 16.94 -21.65 -0.02
CA ALA A 60 16.31 -22.26 1.14
C ALA A 60 15.44 -21.26 1.91
N LEU A 61 15.96 -20.04 2.14
CA LEU A 61 15.24 -18.96 2.82
C LEU A 61 13.92 -18.63 2.12
N TRP A 62 13.97 -18.43 0.81
CA TRP A 62 12.78 -18.11 0.02
C TRP A 62 11.87 -19.32 -0.21
N GLY A 63 12.42 -20.54 -0.29
CA GLY A 63 11.63 -21.77 -0.34
C GLY A 63 10.73 -21.95 0.89
N ASP A 64 11.23 -21.62 2.08
CA ASP A 64 10.45 -21.63 3.31
C ASP A 64 9.35 -20.56 3.31
N VAL A 65 9.66 -19.35 2.85
CA VAL A 65 8.68 -18.25 2.71
C VAL A 65 7.56 -18.63 1.74
N LEU A 66 7.90 -19.21 0.58
CA LEU A 66 6.93 -19.67 -0.42
C LEU A 66 6.06 -20.81 0.11
N SER A 67 6.64 -21.74 0.87
CA SER A 67 5.90 -22.83 1.52
C SER A 67 4.89 -22.28 2.55
N LEU A 68 5.29 -21.27 3.33
CA LEU A 68 4.39 -20.57 4.25
C LEU A 68 3.28 -19.81 3.52
N ALA A 69 3.62 -19.10 2.45
CA ALA A 69 2.65 -18.36 1.63
C ALA A 69 1.62 -19.29 1.01
N THR A 70 2.06 -20.45 0.49
CA THR A 70 1.17 -21.48 -0.06
C THR A 70 0.22 -22.01 1.02
N ALA A 71 0.74 -22.36 2.21
CA ALA A 71 -0.10 -22.84 3.31
C ALA A 71 -1.13 -21.78 3.77
N ALA A 72 -0.73 -20.50 3.81
CA ALA A 72 -1.62 -19.39 4.13
C ALA A 72 -2.73 -19.24 3.07
N ARG A 73 -2.37 -19.21 1.78
CA ARG A 73 -3.33 -19.13 0.67
C ARG A 73 -4.38 -20.22 0.74
N THR A 74 -3.96 -21.48 0.87
CA THR A 74 -4.87 -22.63 0.97
C THR A 74 -5.80 -22.52 2.18
N SER A 75 -5.27 -22.13 3.33
CA SER A 75 -6.06 -22.03 4.56
C SER A 75 -7.09 -20.90 4.51
N ILE A 76 -6.75 -19.78 3.86
CA ILE A 76 -7.62 -18.60 3.73
C ILE A 76 -8.69 -18.85 2.67
N ALA A 77 -8.34 -19.47 1.54
CA ALA A 77 -9.29 -19.79 0.47
C ALA A 77 -10.37 -20.80 0.91
N ALA A 78 -10.16 -21.52 2.01
CA ALA A 78 -11.14 -22.42 2.62
C ALA A 78 -12.10 -21.73 3.60
N ILE A 79 -12.01 -20.40 3.78
CA ILE A 79 -12.91 -19.62 4.62
C ILE A 79 -14.01 -19.04 3.73
N ASP A 80 -15.27 -19.36 4.03
CA ASP A 80 -16.42 -18.86 3.28
C ASP A 80 -16.48 -17.33 3.28
N GLY A 81 -16.81 -16.76 2.13
CA GLY A 81 -16.88 -15.30 1.94
C GLY A 81 -15.54 -14.62 1.62
N LEU A 82 -14.41 -15.36 1.63
CA LEU A 82 -13.11 -14.85 1.22
C LEU A 82 -12.68 -15.42 -0.14
N ARG A 83 -12.14 -14.58 -1.02
CA ARG A 83 -11.54 -15.03 -2.30
C ARG A 83 -10.06 -14.67 -2.33
N VAL A 84 -9.19 -15.66 -2.49
CA VAL A 84 -7.76 -15.42 -2.68
C VAL A 84 -7.46 -15.29 -4.17
N TYR A 85 -6.83 -14.17 -4.56
CA TYR A 85 -6.40 -13.95 -5.95
C TYR A 85 -5.22 -14.87 -6.32
N GLY A 86 -5.26 -15.41 -7.54
CA GLY A 86 -4.24 -16.27 -8.13
C GLY A 86 -3.77 -15.78 -9.50
N ARG A 87 -2.94 -16.59 -10.17
CA ARG A 87 -2.36 -16.26 -11.50
C ARG A 87 -3.43 -16.00 -12.56
N ASN A 88 -4.57 -16.68 -12.48
CA ASN A 88 -5.68 -16.51 -13.43
C ASN A 88 -6.40 -15.16 -13.31
N ASP A 89 -6.16 -14.41 -12.23
CA ASP A 89 -6.75 -13.08 -12.02
C ASP A 89 -5.86 -11.94 -12.56
N LEU A 90 -4.68 -12.27 -13.09
CA LEU A 90 -3.70 -11.27 -13.53
C LEU A 90 -3.92 -10.86 -14.99
N PRO A 91 -3.54 -9.62 -15.36
CA PRO A 91 -3.55 -9.19 -16.75
C PRO A 91 -2.52 -9.98 -17.57
N ALA A 92 -2.73 -10.02 -18.90
CA ALA A 92 -1.81 -10.67 -19.81
C ALA A 92 -0.38 -10.09 -19.68
N GLY A 93 0.61 -10.97 -19.61
CA GLY A 93 2.02 -10.61 -19.48
C GLY A 93 2.48 -10.30 -18.04
N ALA A 94 1.60 -10.40 -17.04
CA ALA A 94 1.98 -10.34 -15.63
C ALA A 94 2.17 -11.74 -15.02
N ASP A 95 2.90 -11.80 -13.90
CA ASP A 95 3.02 -13.01 -13.08
C ASP A 95 2.75 -12.71 -11.60
N LEU A 96 2.44 -13.75 -10.82
CA LEU A 96 2.07 -13.64 -9.42
C LEU A 96 3.30 -13.73 -8.51
N ASP A 97 3.53 -12.69 -7.72
CA ASP A 97 4.37 -12.80 -6.53
C ASP A 97 3.59 -13.58 -5.45
N GLU A 98 3.94 -14.86 -5.28
CA GLU A 98 3.25 -15.77 -4.36
C GLU A 98 3.32 -15.30 -2.91
N THR A 99 4.31 -14.49 -2.55
CA THR A 99 4.49 -13.92 -1.21
C THR A 99 3.49 -12.80 -0.88
N LYS A 100 2.77 -12.30 -1.89
CA LYS A 100 1.76 -11.23 -1.78
C LYS A 100 0.36 -11.80 -1.93
N ILE A 101 -0.34 -11.99 -0.82
CA ILE A 101 -1.66 -12.63 -0.81
C ILE A 101 -2.73 -11.55 -0.80
N LEU A 102 -3.30 -11.27 -1.97
CA LEU A 102 -4.46 -10.40 -2.13
C LEU A 102 -5.74 -11.20 -1.89
N ILE A 103 -6.59 -10.69 -0.99
CA ILE A 103 -7.84 -11.31 -0.57
C ILE A 103 -8.98 -10.34 -0.88
N ASP A 104 -9.97 -10.79 -1.63
CA ASP A 104 -11.27 -10.14 -1.74
C ASP A 104 -12.08 -10.41 -0.48
N VAL A 105 -12.56 -9.34 0.14
CA VAL A 105 -13.47 -9.37 1.30
C VAL A 105 -14.83 -8.78 0.98
N GLY A 106 -15.09 -8.41 -0.27
CA GLY A 106 -16.30 -7.70 -0.69
C GLY A 106 -17.59 -8.49 -0.43
N ALA A 107 -17.54 -9.82 -0.44
CA ALA A 107 -18.67 -10.67 -0.13
C ALA A 107 -19.09 -10.61 1.35
N LEU A 108 -18.22 -10.11 2.24
CA LEU A 108 -18.53 -9.93 3.67
C LEU A 108 -19.37 -8.67 3.93
N GLY A 109 -19.53 -7.78 2.94
CA GLY A 109 -20.34 -6.55 3.08
C GLY A 109 -19.74 -5.46 3.97
N VAL A 110 -18.53 -5.65 4.47
CA VAL A 110 -17.80 -4.70 5.33
C VAL A 110 -16.47 -4.29 4.69
N GLY A 111 -15.95 -3.12 5.07
CA GLY A 111 -14.75 -2.56 4.44
C GLY A 111 -13.45 -3.26 4.87
N GLY A 112 -12.51 -3.43 3.95
CA GLY A 112 -11.18 -4.00 4.26
C GLY A 112 -10.39 -3.18 5.31
N TYR A 113 -10.60 -1.86 5.36
CA TYR A 113 -10.07 -0.99 6.42
C TYR A 113 -10.53 -1.43 7.81
N ALA A 114 -11.84 -1.60 8.00
CA ALA A 114 -12.41 -2.03 9.28
C ALA A 114 -12.00 -3.46 9.66
N ILE A 115 -11.81 -4.34 8.66
CA ILE A 115 -11.30 -5.70 8.89
C ILE A 115 -9.86 -5.66 9.41
N ASP A 116 -8.99 -4.83 8.83
CA ASP A 116 -7.59 -4.69 9.31
C ASP A 116 -7.56 -4.21 10.77
N ASP A 117 -8.34 -3.18 11.09
CA ASP A 117 -8.47 -2.67 12.47
C ASP A 117 -8.98 -3.75 13.42
N TRP A 118 -9.99 -4.52 13.00
CA TRP A 118 -10.56 -5.59 13.82
C TRP A 118 -9.55 -6.72 14.07
N LEU A 119 -8.82 -7.16 13.03
CA LEU A 119 -7.77 -8.18 13.14
C LEU A 119 -6.65 -7.71 14.06
N TYR A 120 -6.29 -6.42 14.00
CA TYR A 120 -5.30 -5.86 14.89
C TYR A 120 -5.79 -5.82 16.35
N ALA A 121 -7.00 -5.32 16.58
CA ALA A 121 -7.57 -5.19 17.91
C ALA A 121 -7.77 -6.54 18.62
N HIS A 122 -8.27 -7.55 17.91
CA HIS A 122 -8.68 -8.83 18.50
C HIS A 122 -7.62 -9.93 18.38
N HIS A 123 -6.78 -9.88 17.36
CA HIS A 123 -5.80 -10.93 17.05
C HIS A 123 -4.35 -10.45 16.95
N ARG A 124 -4.10 -9.13 17.10
CA ARG A 124 -2.76 -8.52 16.96
C ARG A 124 -2.11 -8.82 15.62
N VAL A 125 -2.93 -8.88 14.56
CA VAL A 125 -2.51 -9.09 13.19
C VAL A 125 -2.74 -7.82 12.39
N SER A 126 -1.70 -7.31 11.72
CA SER A 126 -1.83 -6.26 10.70
C SER A 126 -1.66 -6.89 9.33
N VAL A 127 -2.56 -6.58 8.40
CA VAL A 127 -2.57 -7.22 7.08
C VAL A 127 -1.58 -6.61 6.09
N GLY A 128 -0.88 -5.54 6.45
CA GLY A 128 0.13 -4.89 5.59
C GLY A 128 -0.46 -3.76 4.75
N LEU A 129 -1.41 -4.05 3.87
CA LEU A 129 -2.23 -3.05 3.17
C LEU A 129 -3.69 -3.51 3.09
N SER A 130 -4.60 -2.55 3.10
CA SER A 130 -6.03 -2.74 2.92
C SER A 130 -6.58 -1.70 1.93
N ASP A 131 -7.66 -2.04 1.24
CA ASP A 131 -8.51 -1.05 0.61
C ASP A 131 -9.96 -1.31 1.01
N ALA A 132 -10.89 -0.58 0.39
CA ALA A 132 -12.32 -0.75 0.62
C ALA A 132 -12.80 -2.22 0.50
N ARG A 133 -12.22 -3.02 -0.39
CA ARG A 133 -12.69 -4.37 -0.76
C ARG A 133 -11.63 -5.47 -0.64
N HIS A 134 -10.39 -5.12 -0.32
CA HIS A 134 -9.29 -6.07 -0.31
C HIS A 134 -8.37 -5.92 0.90
N LEU A 135 -7.71 -7.03 1.22
CA LEU A 135 -6.56 -7.09 2.11
C LEU A 135 -5.36 -7.61 1.30
N LEU A 136 -4.18 -7.06 1.50
CA LEU A 136 -2.93 -7.53 0.86
C LEU A 136 -1.89 -7.90 1.91
N LEU A 137 -1.81 -9.20 2.19
CA LEU A 137 -0.83 -9.78 3.10
C LEU A 137 0.55 -9.86 2.45
N VAL A 138 1.58 -9.59 3.24
CA VAL A 138 2.98 -9.75 2.84
C VAL A 138 3.64 -10.83 3.69
N ILE A 139 3.92 -11.97 3.09
CA ILE A 139 4.68 -13.06 3.72
C ILE A 139 6.16 -12.81 3.44
N GLY A 140 6.97 -12.66 4.48
CA GLY A 140 8.40 -12.35 4.34
C GLY A 140 9.28 -13.21 5.23
N LEU A 141 10.59 -12.94 5.20
CA LEU A 141 11.60 -13.69 5.98
C LEU A 141 11.33 -13.68 7.49
N GLY A 142 10.62 -12.67 8.01
CA GLY A 142 10.24 -12.59 9.42
C GLY A 142 8.96 -13.36 9.78
N THR A 143 8.17 -13.79 8.80
CA THR A 143 6.88 -14.44 9.01
C THR A 143 7.08 -15.89 9.47
N ARG A 144 6.39 -16.29 10.53
CA ARG A 144 6.45 -17.64 11.10
C ARG A 144 5.11 -18.36 10.96
N ARG A 145 5.13 -19.69 11.08
CA ARG A 145 3.90 -20.53 11.10
C ARG A 145 2.88 -20.06 12.15
N ARG A 146 3.33 -19.54 13.29
CA ARG A 146 2.43 -19.03 14.34
C ARG A 146 1.66 -17.78 13.91
N ASP A 147 2.28 -16.94 13.09
CA ASP A 147 1.69 -15.69 12.61
C ASP A 147 0.62 -16.02 11.57
N VAL A 148 0.90 -16.96 10.66
CA VAL A 148 -0.10 -17.51 9.72
C VAL A 148 -1.29 -18.14 10.48
N ARG A 149 -1.05 -18.89 11.55
CA ARG A 149 -2.13 -19.44 12.38
C ARG A 149 -2.96 -18.37 13.07
N ALA A 150 -2.33 -17.32 13.60
CA ALA A 150 -3.02 -16.21 14.24
C ALA A 150 -3.93 -15.47 13.24
N LEU A 151 -3.41 -15.22 12.03
CA LEU A 151 -4.16 -14.63 10.92
C LEU A 151 -5.37 -15.49 10.51
N VAL A 152 -5.17 -16.78 10.23
CA VAL A 152 -6.26 -17.68 9.82
C VAL A 152 -7.32 -17.79 10.92
N LYS A 153 -6.90 -17.87 12.18
CA LYS A 153 -7.82 -17.85 13.33
C LYS A 153 -8.63 -16.54 13.37
N GLY A 154 -7.96 -15.40 13.17
CA GLY A 154 -8.62 -14.09 13.15
C GLY A 154 -9.64 -13.95 12.03
N LEU A 155 -9.29 -14.36 10.80
CA LEU A 155 -10.20 -14.33 9.67
C LEU A 155 -11.44 -15.22 9.89
N ARG A 156 -11.28 -16.40 10.48
CA ARG A 156 -12.43 -17.26 10.84
C ARG A 156 -13.32 -16.63 11.89
N ALA A 157 -12.73 -16.11 12.97
CA ALA A 157 -13.47 -15.46 14.04
C ALA A 157 -14.22 -14.21 13.53
N LEU A 158 -13.62 -13.46 12.60
CA LEU A 158 -14.27 -12.34 11.93
C LEU A 158 -15.52 -12.79 11.15
N VAL A 159 -15.39 -13.83 10.31
CA VAL A 159 -16.53 -14.35 9.53
C VAL A 159 -17.63 -14.89 10.44
N GLU A 160 -17.28 -15.60 11.52
CA GLU A 160 -18.23 -16.06 12.53
C GLU A 160 -18.94 -14.89 13.23
N THR A 161 -18.21 -13.82 13.54
CA THR A 161 -18.76 -12.61 14.16
C THR A 161 -19.76 -11.94 13.23
N LEU A 162 -19.42 -11.76 11.94
CA LEU A 162 -20.29 -11.17 10.94
C LEU A 162 -21.53 -12.03 10.62
N ALA A 163 -21.39 -13.35 10.71
CA ALA A 163 -22.52 -14.27 10.56
C ALA A 163 -23.50 -14.18 11.73
N ALA A 164 -23.01 -13.93 12.95
CA ALA A 164 -23.84 -13.73 14.13
C ALA A 164 -24.47 -12.33 14.18
N ASP A 165 -23.71 -11.31 13.76
CA ASP A 165 -24.13 -9.92 13.72
C ASP A 165 -23.53 -9.22 12.47
N PRO A 166 -24.35 -9.04 11.40
CA PRO A 166 -23.92 -8.36 10.19
C PRO A 166 -23.53 -6.88 10.37
N ASP A 167 -23.89 -6.26 11.50
CA ASP A 167 -23.61 -4.87 11.82
C ASP A 167 -22.43 -4.72 12.82
N ALA A 168 -21.74 -5.82 13.15
CA ALA A 168 -20.59 -5.81 14.07
C ALA A 168 -19.42 -4.96 13.57
N LEU A 169 -19.32 -4.73 12.25
CA LEU A 169 -18.35 -3.83 11.62
C LEU A 169 -19.06 -2.84 10.69
N PRO A 170 -18.47 -1.66 10.42
CA PRO A 170 -19.00 -0.70 9.46
C PRO A 170 -19.24 -1.32 8.08
N ARG A 171 -20.48 -1.21 7.60
CA ARG A 171 -20.86 -1.69 6.26
C ARG A 171 -20.17 -0.88 5.17
N LEU A 172 -19.79 -1.56 4.11
CA LEU A 172 -19.27 -0.92 2.92
C LEU A 172 -20.41 -0.42 2.03
N PRO A 173 -20.40 0.84 1.58
CA PRO A 173 -21.34 1.32 0.58
C PRO A 173 -21.24 0.49 -0.72
N GLY A 174 -22.39 0.12 -1.28
CA GLY A 174 -22.44 -0.75 -2.46
C GLY A 174 -21.84 -0.11 -3.73
N ASP A 175 -21.90 1.21 -3.84
CA ASP A 175 -21.65 2.02 -5.03
C ASP A 175 -20.34 2.84 -4.95
N LEU A 176 -19.33 2.34 -4.25
CA LEU A 176 -18.04 3.03 -4.17
C LEU A 176 -17.45 3.32 -5.58
N PRO A 177 -17.12 4.60 -5.88
CA PRO A 177 -16.48 4.96 -7.13
C PRO A 177 -15.20 4.16 -7.34
N ARG A 178 -15.01 3.70 -8.58
CA ARG A 178 -13.88 2.86 -8.95
C ARG A 178 -12.70 3.71 -9.43
N VAL A 179 -11.49 3.20 -9.25
CA VAL A 179 -10.28 3.92 -9.71
C VAL A 179 -10.26 4.15 -11.22
N ASP A 180 -10.93 3.29 -12.00
CA ASP A 180 -11.06 3.39 -13.46
C ASP A 180 -11.98 4.52 -13.93
N SER A 181 -12.78 5.13 -13.04
CA SER A 181 -13.55 6.35 -13.35
C SER A 181 -12.68 7.61 -13.34
N LEU A 182 -11.53 7.57 -12.66
CA LEU A 182 -10.67 8.74 -12.54
C LEU A 182 -10.03 9.08 -13.89
N ARG A 183 -9.89 10.38 -14.17
CA ARG A 183 -9.34 10.88 -15.43
C ARG A 183 -8.17 11.79 -15.15
N TYR A 184 -7.03 11.46 -15.74
CA TYR A 184 -5.85 12.29 -15.63
C TYR A 184 -5.94 13.49 -16.58
N GLU A 185 -5.84 14.71 -16.04
CA GLU A 185 -5.70 15.93 -16.82
C GLU A 185 -4.61 16.81 -16.17
N ARG A 186 -3.53 17.09 -16.92
CA ARG A 186 -2.49 18.03 -16.48
C ARG A 186 -2.85 19.44 -16.95
N ALA A 187 -3.26 20.31 -16.02
CA ALA A 187 -3.60 21.70 -16.30
C ALA A 187 -2.35 22.61 -16.30
N MET A 188 -1.32 22.28 -15.49
CA MET A 188 -0.07 23.04 -15.46
C MET A 188 1.13 22.20 -14.94
N PRO A 189 2.37 22.71 -15.03
CA PRO A 189 3.53 22.01 -14.46
C PRO A 189 3.42 21.88 -12.93
N GLY A 190 3.64 20.66 -12.42
CA GLY A 190 3.53 20.36 -10.99
C GLY A 190 4.39 21.22 -10.07
N PRO A 191 5.68 21.49 -10.38
CA PRO A 191 6.48 22.40 -9.56
C PRO A 191 5.90 23.82 -9.45
N ARG A 192 5.26 24.30 -10.53
CA ARG A 192 4.61 25.62 -10.53
C ARG A 192 3.34 25.63 -9.70
N ALA A 193 2.55 24.56 -9.74
CA ALA A 193 1.36 24.42 -8.90
C ALA A 193 1.73 24.30 -7.41
N PHE A 194 2.78 23.54 -7.09
CA PHE A 194 3.23 23.33 -5.72
C PHE A 194 3.82 24.59 -5.06
N ALA A 195 4.64 25.35 -5.82
CA ALA A 195 5.33 26.55 -5.34
C ALA A 195 4.58 27.86 -5.59
N GLY A 196 3.47 27.83 -6.33
CA GLY A 196 2.69 29.00 -6.69
C GLY A 196 1.80 29.53 -5.57
N ALA A 197 1.00 30.55 -5.89
CA ALA A 197 -0.06 31.04 -5.00
C ALA A 197 -1.14 29.97 -4.84
N VAL A 198 -1.62 29.80 -3.61
CA VAL A 198 -2.54 28.73 -3.22
C VAL A 198 -3.64 29.24 -2.31
N GLU A 199 -4.73 28.49 -2.26
CA GLU A 199 -5.80 28.66 -1.29
C GLU A 199 -6.26 27.27 -0.81
N MET A 200 -6.88 27.22 0.37
CA MET A 200 -7.53 26.02 0.90
C MET A 200 -9.01 26.08 0.55
N VAL A 201 -9.53 25.03 -0.07
CA VAL A 201 -10.96 24.90 -0.37
C VAL A 201 -11.49 23.60 0.21
N ARG A 202 -12.79 23.55 0.50
CA ARG A 202 -13.43 22.30 0.88
C ARG A 202 -13.36 21.29 -0.26
N TRP A 203 -13.31 20.00 0.08
CA TRP A 203 -13.31 18.92 -0.92
C TRP A 203 -14.49 19.01 -1.89
N GLU A 204 -15.67 19.32 -1.37
CA GLU A 204 -16.89 19.40 -2.18
C GLU A 204 -16.83 20.53 -3.23
N ASP A 205 -16.03 21.56 -2.98
CA ASP A 205 -15.85 22.73 -3.86
C ASP A 205 -14.59 22.62 -4.74
N ALA A 206 -13.82 21.53 -4.61
CA ALA A 206 -12.55 21.37 -5.29
C ALA A 206 -12.69 21.00 -6.77
N ALA A 207 -13.87 20.55 -7.22
CA ALA A 207 -14.10 20.17 -8.61
C ALA A 207 -13.83 21.36 -9.57
N GLY A 208 -13.06 21.11 -10.62
CA GLY A 208 -12.61 22.11 -11.58
C GLY A 208 -11.34 22.88 -11.16
N ARG A 209 -10.94 22.84 -9.88
CA ARG A 209 -9.71 23.47 -9.38
C ARG A 209 -8.46 22.69 -9.81
N ILE A 210 -7.28 23.28 -9.60
CA ILE A 210 -5.98 22.64 -9.87
C ILE A 210 -5.35 22.26 -8.53
N ALA A 211 -5.03 20.99 -8.35
CA ALA A 211 -4.37 20.51 -7.14
C ALA A 211 -3.00 21.19 -6.97
N ALA A 212 -2.71 21.68 -5.76
CA ALA A 212 -1.41 22.24 -5.38
C ALA A 212 -0.67 21.39 -4.33
N GLU A 213 -1.27 20.28 -3.93
CA GLU A 213 -0.65 19.23 -3.11
C GLU A 213 -0.84 17.85 -3.74
N MET A 214 -0.11 16.86 -3.22
CA MET A 214 -0.31 15.45 -3.57
C MET A 214 -1.41 14.88 -2.70
N ILE A 215 -2.36 14.15 -3.30
CA ILE A 215 -3.47 13.54 -2.58
C ILE A 215 -3.41 12.04 -2.82
N ALA A 216 -3.06 11.30 -1.78
CA ALA A 216 -2.88 9.86 -1.82
C ALA A 216 -3.71 9.20 -0.69
N PRO A 217 -4.93 8.73 -0.99
CA PRO A 217 -5.73 7.94 -0.06
C PRO A 217 -4.98 6.69 0.36
N ALA A 218 -4.95 6.44 1.67
CA ALA A 218 -4.25 5.36 2.29
C ALA A 218 -5.12 4.58 3.29
N PRO A 219 -4.84 3.27 3.42
CA PRO A 219 -4.02 2.49 2.47
C PRO A 219 -4.74 2.34 1.09
N PRO A 220 -4.02 2.13 -0.04
CA PRO A 220 -2.59 1.83 -0.18
C PRO A 220 -1.64 3.03 -0.32
N GLY A 221 -2.14 4.28 -0.32
CA GLY A 221 -1.27 5.46 -0.39
C GLY A 221 -0.76 5.77 -1.78
N VAL A 222 -1.49 5.35 -2.82
CA VAL A 222 -1.15 5.69 -4.21
C VAL A 222 -1.77 7.05 -4.56
N PRO A 223 -0.97 8.01 -5.07
CA PRO A 223 -1.50 9.31 -5.47
C PRO A 223 -2.65 9.18 -6.47
N ARG A 224 -3.78 9.82 -6.16
CA ARG A 224 -4.90 10.04 -7.09
C ARG A 224 -4.80 11.40 -7.77
N LEU A 225 -4.20 12.37 -7.07
CA LEU A 225 -3.87 13.67 -7.62
C LEU A 225 -2.43 14.01 -7.24
N VAL A 226 -1.73 14.68 -8.15
CA VAL A 226 -0.45 15.35 -7.87
C VAL A 226 -0.55 16.82 -8.27
N PRO A 227 0.34 17.69 -7.74
CA PRO A 227 0.31 19.10 -8.08
C PRO A 227 0.27 19.35 -9.60
N GLY A 228 -0.58 20.30 -10.02
CA GLY A 228 -0.76 20.70 -11.41
C GLY A 228 -1.81 19.90 -12.18
N GLN A 229 -2.41 18.88 -11.58
CA GLN A 229 -3.56 18.17 -12.14
C GLN A 229 -4.88 18.91 -11.88
N ARG A 230 -5.84 18.80 -12.80
CA ARG A 230 -7.21 19.25 -12.56
C ARG A 230 -7.96 18.24 -11.68
N ILE A 231 -8.61 18.74 -10.64
CA ILE A 231 -9.50 17.96 -9.79
C ILE A 231 -10.85 17.87 -10.51
N THR A 232 -11.33 16.66 -10.79
CA THR A 232 -12.64 16.45 -11.42
C THR A 232 -13.69 16.07 -10.37
N ALA A 233 -14.98 16.13 -10.73
CA ALA A 233 -16.05 15.66 -9.86
C ALA A 233 -15.88 14.19 -9.44
N ASP A 234 -15.40 13.34 -10.35
CA ASP A 234 -15.13 11.92 -10.05
C ASP A 234 -14.00 11.75 -9.02
N HIS A 235 -12.98 12.62 -9.04
CA HIS A 235 -11.95 12.61 -8.00
C HIS A 235 -12.55 12.95 -6.64
N VAL A 236 -13.35 14.02 -6.57
CA VAL A 236 -14.01 14.43 -5.31
C VAL A 236 -14.90 13.29 -4.79
N ALA A 237 -15.76 12.73 -5.66
CA ALA A 237 -16.64 11.61 -5.30
C ALA A 237 -15.85 10.39 -4.79
N PHE A 238 -14.78 10.01 -5.50
CA PHE A 238 -13.92 8.89 -5.11
C PHE A 238 -13.25 9.12 -3.76
N LEU A 239 -12.66 10.30 -3.54
CA LEU A 239 -11.91 10.62 -2.33
C LEU A 239 -12.82 10.69 -1.11
N VAL A 240 -13.96 11.38 -1.23
CA VAL A 240 -14.95 11.47 -0.15
C VAL A 240 -15.53 10.09 0.19
N ALA A 241 -15.86 9.28 -0.81
CA ALA A 241 -16.41 7.95 -0.59
C ALA A 241 -15.39 7.00 0.08
N ASN A 242 -14.13 7.01 -0.36
CA ASN A 242 -13.08 6.21 0.27
C ASN A 242 -12.75 6.70 1.68
N HIS A 243 -12.76 8.01 1.92
CA HIS A 243 -12.57 8.56 3.26
C HIS A 243 -13.64 8.07 4.23
N ARG A 244 -14.91 8.13 3.82
CA ARG A 244 -16.05 7.58 4.59
C ARG A 244 -15.95 6.06 4.82
N ALA A 245 -15.32 5.34 3.90
CA ALA A 245 -15.09 3.90 4.04
C ALA A 245 -13.96 3.55 5.03
N GLY A 246 -13.15 4.53 5.47
CA GLY A 246 -12.06 4.34 6.43
C GLY A 246 -10.67 4.72 5.89
N ALA A 247 -10.55 5.19 4.65
CA ALA A 247 -9.28 5.69 4.14
C ALA A 247 -8.93 7.05 4.76
N PHE A 248 -7.64 7.32 4.97
CA PHE A 248 -7.13 8.65 5.30
C PHE A 248 -6.29 9.17 4.13
N VAL A 249 -6.04 10.48 4.08
CA VAL A 249 -5.11 11.05 3.09
C VAL A 249 -3.71 11.04 3.70
N LEU A 250 -2.68 10.62 2.95
CA LEU A 250 -1.29 10.72 3.40
C LEU A 250 -0.80 12.15 3.34
N ASP A 251 -0.21 12.61 4.45
CA ASP A 251 0.47 13.89 4.60
C ASP A 251 -0.30 15.11 4.02
N PRO A 252 -1.62 15.25 4.27
CA PRO A 252 -2.37 16.39 3.78
C PRO A 252 -1.91 17.66 4.49
N VAL A 253 -1.95 18.79 3.78
CA VAL A 253 -1.70 20.10 4.41
C VAL A 253 -2.75 20.40 5.48
N ASP A 254 -4.00 19.98 5.25
CA ASP A 254 -5.05 19.99 6.27
C ASP A 254 -5.14 18.62 6.98
N PRO A 255 -4.71 18.52 8.25
CA PRO A 255 -4.72 17.25 8.98
C PRO A 255 -6.14 16.76 9.30
N THR A 256 -7.17 17.60 9.20
CA THR A 256 -8.57 17.18 9.40
C THR A 256 -9.12 16.45 8.17
N GLY A 257 -8.53 16.69 6.99
CA GLY A 257 -9.01 16.16 5.72
C GLY A 257 -10.27 16.85 5.19
N GLU A 258 -10.72 17.98 5.78
CA GLU A 258 -11.90 18.71 5.31
C GLU A 258 -11.62 19.57 4.07
N THR A 259 -10.40 20.12 4.00
CA THR A 259 -9.96 21.00 2.92
C THR A 259 -8.79 20.42 2.12
N VAL A 260 -8.60 20.96 0.93
CA VAL A 260 -7.53 20.62 -0.01
C VAL A 260 -6.87 21.89 -0.52
N ARG A 261 -5.54 21.84 -0.65
CA ARG A 261 -4.71 22.91 -1.17
C ARG A 261 -4.79 22.94 -2.70
N VAL A 262 -5.31 24.02 -3.24
CA VAL A 262 -5.45 24.24 -4.68
C VAL A 262 -4.71 25.50 -5.12
N VAL A 263 -4.42 25.61 -6.42
CA VAL A 263 -3.86 26.83 -7.01
C VAL A 263 -4.87 27.96 -6.86
N ALA A 264 -4.41 29.11 -6.38
CA ALA A 264 -5.22 30.31 -6.22
C ALA A 264 -5.75 30.77 -7.58
N SER A 265 -7.01 31.22 -7.58
CA SER A 265 -7.67 31.74 -8.80
C SER A 265 -7.09 33.07 -9.27
#